data_AF-A0A3S1N4X2-F1
#
_entry.id   AF-A0A3S1N4X2-F1
#
_cell.length_a   1.000
_cell.length_b   1.000
_cell.length_c   1.000
_cell.angle_alpha   90.00
_cell.angle_beta   90.00
_cell.angle_gamma   90.00
#
_symmetry.space_group_name_H-M   'P 1'
#
loop_
_entity.id
_entity.type
_entity.pdbx_description
1 polymer ?
#
loop_
_entity_poly.entity_id
_entity_poly.type
_entity_poly.pdbx_seq_one_letter_code
_entity_poly.pdbx_strand_id
1 'polypeptide(L)'
;MSVGAALEQLLRLIYRQAMKLAAMPEDERDSHYDFIRLSCCAAAERIGQSPDKAAVTANDVVEFVRALVGIIEVGCGSDQGRSDDRPAASPARHFGSRESGTARV
;
A
#
# COMPACT_ATOMS: atom_id res chain seq x y z
N MET A 1 -1.52 29.54 -1.26
CA MET A 1 -1.10 28.12 -1.23
C MET A 1 0.42 28.12 -1.16
N SER A 2 1.04 27.46 -0.18
CA SER A 2 2.51 27.39 -0.13
C SER A 2 3.01 26.30 -1.08
N VAL A 3 4.25 26.45 -1.56
CA VAL A 3 4.90 25.43 -2.40
C VAL A 3 4.93 24.07 -1.67
N GLY A 4 5.23 24.08 -0.37
CA GLY A 4 5.23 22.87 0.45
C GLY A 4 3.87 22.16 0.50
N ALA A 5 2.77 22.91 0.65
CA ALA A 5 1.43 22.32 0.65
C ALA A 5 1.04 21.73 -0.72
N ALA A 6 1.46 22.37 -1.81
CA ALA A 6 1.22 21.84 -3.16
C ALA A 6 2.02 20.55 -3.41
N LEU A 7 3.29 20.51 -2.99
CA LEU A 7 4.12 19.31 -3.10
C LEU A 7 3.54 18.15 -2.28
N GLU A 8 3.09 18.41 -1.05
CA GLU A 8 2.46 17.39 -0.22
C GLU A 8 1.19 16.82 -0.88
N GLN A 9 0.35 17.67 -1.47
CA GLN A 9 -0.84 17.21 -2.20
C GLN A 9 -0.47 16.37 -3.43
N LEU A 10 0.56 16.76 -4.17
CA LEU A 10 1.07 16.00 -5.31
C LEU A 10 1.54 14.61 -4.86
N LEU A 11 2.35 14.54 -3.79
CA LEU A 11 2.84 13.29 -3.23
C LEU A 11 1.70 12.39 -2.75
N ARG A 12 0.68 12.95 -2.09
CA ARG A 12 -0.51 12.17 -1.66
C ARG A 12 -1.29 11.59 -2.84
N LEU A 13 -1.40 12.33 -3.94
CA LEU A 13 -2.06 11.84 -5.16
C LEU A 13 -1.27 10.69 -5.79
N ILE A 14 0.05 10.87 -5.92
CA ILE A 14 0.96 9.82 -6.44
C ILE A 14 0.90 8.57 -5.57
N TYR A 15 0.99 8.72 -4.25
CA TYR A 15 0.91 7.61 -3.31
C TYR A 15 -0.41 6.82 -3.43
N ARG A 16 -1.56 7.53 -3.53
CA ARG A 16 -2.86 6.87 -3.73
C ARG A 16 -2.93 6.09 -5.04
N GLN A 17 -2.29 6.60 -6.10
CA GLN A 17 -2.22 5.89 -7.36
C GLN A 17 -1.32 4.66 -7.27
N ALA A 18 -0.14 4.78 -6.63
CA ALA A 18 0.77 3.67 -6.38
C ALA A 18 0.10 2.55 -5.55
N MET A 19 -0.68 2.89 -4.53
CA MET A 19 -1.46 1.92 -3.75
C MET A 19 -2.43 1.10 -4.63
N LYS A 20 -3.07 1.75 -5.62
CA LYS A 20 -3.95 1.04 -6.56
C LYS A 20 -3.16 0.10 -7.47
N LEU A 21 -2.01 0.55 -7.97
CA LEU A 21 -1.14 -0.25 -8.83
C LEU A 21 -0.55 -1.46 -8.09
N ALA A 22 -0.11 -1.27 -6.85
CA ALA A 22 0.41 -2.35 -6.01
C ALA A 22 -0.62 -3.44 -5.71
N ALA A 23 -1.92 -3.11 -5.76
CA ALA A 23 -3.00 -4.09 -5.59
C ALA A 23 -3.32 -4.89 -6.87
N MET A 24 -2.76 -4.50 -8.02
CA MET A 24 -2.95 -5.18 -9.31
C MET A 24 -1.85 -6.22 -9.56
N PRO A 25 -2.11 -7.29 -10.35
CA PRO A 25 -1.06 -8.18 -10.85
C PRO A 25 0.02 -7.42 -11.63
N GLU A 26 1.29 -7.84 -11.53
CA GLU A 26 2.42 -7.14 -12.15
C GLU A 26 2.29 -7.01 -13.67
N ASP A 27 1.80 -8.07 -14.33
CA ASP A 27 1.60 -8.17 -15.77
C ASP A 27 0.54 -7.19 -16.33
N GLU A 28 -0.35 -6.68 -15.46
CA GLU A 28 -1.37 -5.71 -15.86
C GLU A 28 -0.92 -4.25 -15.71
N ARG A 29 0.18 -3.99 -14.97
CA ARG A 29 0.59 -2.63 -14.58
C ARG A 29 1.25 -1.82 -15.69
N ASP A 30 1.86 -2.47 -16.68
CA ASP A 30 2.63 -1.79 -17.73
C ASP A 30 1.79 -0.77 -18.51
N SER A 31 0.54 -1.12 -18.83
CA SER A 31 -0.40 -0.22 -19.49
C SER A 31 -0.68 1.05 -18.66
N HIS A 32 -0.67 0.95 -17.34
CA HIS A 32 -0.87 2.08 -16.44
C HIS A 32 0.38 2.97 -16.34
N TYR A 33 1.57 2.37 -16.33
CA TYR A 33 2.82 3.12 -16.37
C TYR A 33 2.95 3.92 -17.68
N ASP A 34 2.57 3.33 -18.81
CA ASP A 34 2.52 4.03 -20.09
C ASP A 34 1.51 5.19 -20.08
N PHE A 35 0.33 4.97 -19.49
CA PHE A 35 -0.66 6.05 -19.36
C PHE A 35 -0.15 7.21 -18.49
N ILE A 36 0.55 6.90 -17.38
CA ILE A 36 1.20 7.91 -16.54
C ILE A 36 2.26 8.67 -17.35
N ARG A 37 3.11 7.96 -18.08
CA ARG A 37 4.16 8.56 -18.92
C ARG A 37 3.56 9.55 -19.93
N LEU A 38 2.57 9.13 -20.70
CA LEU A 38 1.91 9.96 -21.71
C LEU A 38 1.24 11.19 -21.08
N SER A 39 0.56 11.00 -19.96
CA SER A 39 -0.10 12.09 -19.22
C SER A 39 0.92 13.10 -18.69
N CYS A 40 2.06 12.62 -18.18
CA CYS A 40 3.14 13.46 -17.68
C CYS A 40 3.86 14.22 -18.80
N CYS A 41 4.12 13.59 -19.95
CA CYS A 41 4.66 14.30 -21.11
C CYS A 41 3.75 15.47 -21.49
N ALA A 42 2.46 15.20 -21.68
CA ALA A 42 1.49 16.23 -22.06
C ALA A 42 1.37 17.33 -21.01
N ALA A 43 1.47 17.00 -19.71
CA ALA A 43 1.46 17.99 -18.64
C ALA A 43 2.73 18.85 -18.62
N ALA A 44 3.91 18.22 -18.78
CA ALA A 44 5.21 18.89 -18.80
C ALA A 44 5.33 19.85 -20.00
N GLU A 45 4.84 19.46 -21.17
CA GLU A 45 4.77 20.34 -22.34
C GLU A 45 3.84 21.53 -22.11
N ARG A 46 2.66 21.32 -21.50
CA ARG A 46 1.72 22.40 -21.16
C ARG A 46 2.29 23.44 -20.19
N ILE A 47 3.27 23.07 -19.36
CA ILE A 47 3.97 23.99 -18.47
C ILE A 47 5.26 24.56 -19.08
N GLY A 48 5.49 24.34 -20.39
CA GLY A 48 6.55 24.98 -21.17
C GLY A 48 7.84 24.17 -21.34
N GLN A 49 7.86 22.89 -20.97
CA GLN A 49 9.01 22.04 -21.31
C GLN A 49 9.02 21.69 -22.81
N SER A 50 10.22 21.53 -23.38
CA SER A 50 10.37 20.96 -24.72
C SER A 50 10.00 19.46 -24.70
N PRO A 51 9.60 18.87 -25.84
CA PRO A 51 9.24 17.45 -25.92
C PRO A 51 10.30 16.51 -25.31
N ASP A 52 11.58 16.76 -25.60
CA ASP A 52 12.68 15.95 -25.05
C ASP A 52 12.77 16.04 -23.52
N LYS A 53 12.59 17.25 -22.95
CA LYS A 53 12.61 17.44 -21.48
C LYS A 53 11.36 16.87 -20.82
N ALA A 54 10.21 16.99 -21.49
CA ALA A 54 8.95 16.41 -21.05
C ALA A 54 9.04 14.87 -20.99
N ALA A 55 9.68 14.25 -21.99
CA ALA A 55 9.93 12.82 -22.01
C ALA A 55 10.83 12.36 -20.85
N VAL A 56 11.92 13.11 -20.58
CA VAL A 56 12.79 12.83 -19.43
C VAL A 56 12.00 12.94 -18.11
N THR A 57 11.27 14.05 -17.92
CA THR A 57 10.45 14.26 -16.72
C THR A 57 9.42 13.15 -16.53
N ALA A 58 8.76 12.73 -17.60
CA ALA A 58 7.75 11.66 -17.54
C ALA A 58 8.37 10.32 -17.17
N ASN A 59 9.55 9.99 -17.69
CA ASN A 59 10.27 8.78 -17.33
C ASN A 59 10.65 8.78 -15.85
N ASP A 60 11.19 9.90 -15.34
CA ASP A 60 11.53 10.04 -13.92
C ASP A 60 10.30 9.86 -13.01
N VAL A 61 9.15 10.41 -13.41
CA VAL A 61 7.90 10.23 -12.67
C VAL A 61 7.45 8.76 -12.68
N VAL A 62 7.56 8.05 -13.81
CA VAL A 62 7.20 6.63 -13.89
C VAL A 62 8.12 5.79 -13.00
N GLU A 63 9.43 6.02 -13.05
CA GLU A 63 10.39 5.30 -12.21
C GLU A 63 10.16 5.58 -10.72
N PHE A 64 9.80 6.82 -10.36
CA PHE A 64 9.38 7.15 -9.01
C PHE A 64 8.13 6.36 -8.59
N VAL A 65 7.10 6.28 -9.44
CA VAL A 65 5.88 5.50 -9.15
C VAL A 65 6.20 4.01 -9.01
N ARG A 66 7.05 3.44 -9.88
CA ARG A 66 7.50 2.04 -9.80
C ARG A 66 8.22 1.75 -8.48
N ALA A 67 9.12 2.63 -8.06
CA ALA A 67 9.80 2.51 -6.77
C ALA A 67 8.82 2.57 -5.60
N LEU A 68 7.83 3.46 -5.63
CA LEU A 68 6.77 3.51 -4.61
C LEU A 68 5.94 2.23 -4.55
N VAL A 69 5.56 1.66 -5.70
CA VAL A 69 4.84 0.38 -5.77
C VAL A 69 5.67 -0.71 -5.10
N GLY A 70 6.96 -0.85 -5.44
CA GLY A 70 7.84 -1.83 -4.81
C GLY A 70 7.96 -1.66 -3.30
N ILE A 71 8.02 -0.42 -2.80
CA ILE A 71 8.01 -0.15 -1.34
C ILE A 71 6.70 -0.61 -0.69
N ILE A 72 5.55 -0.31 -1.32
CA ILE A 72 4.24 -0.69 -0.82
C ILE A 72 4.11 -2.21 -0.77
N GLU A 73 4.55 -2.92 -1.80
CA GLU A 73 4.50 -4.38 -1.87
C GLU A 73 5.32 -5.05 -0.77
N VAL A 74 6.55 -4.57 -0.53
CA VAL A 74 7.39 -5.06 0.56
C VAL A 74 6.73 -4.81 1.93
N GLY A 75 6.12 -3.63 2.10
CA GLY A 75 5.38 -3.27 3.32
C GLY A 75 4.14 -4.15 3.56
N CYS A 76 3.35 -4.41 2.52
CA CYS A 76 2.13 -5.23 2.60
C CYS A 76 2.41 -6.73 2.72
N GLY A 77 3.50 -7.24 2.14
CA GLY A 77 3.90 -8.65 2.25
C GLY A 77 4.31 -9.06 3.66
N SER A 78 4.69 -8.09 4.51
CA SER A 78 5.12 -8.34 5.90
C SER A 78 3.96 -8.54 6.88
N ASP A 79 2.78 -7.99 6.59
CA ASP A 79 1.59 -8.10 7.46
C ASP A 79 0.79 -9.39 7.23
N GLN A 80 0.98 -10.05 6.08
CA GLN A 80 0.21 -11.25 5.74
C GLN A 80 0.71 -12.53 6.45
N GLY A 81 1.94 -12.52 6.98
CA GLY A 81 2.53 -13.65 7.71
C GLY A 81 2.30 -13.65 9.23
N ARG A 82 1.67 -12.62 9.82
CA ARG A 82 1.53 -12.51 11.28
C ARG A 82 0.19 -13.01 11.84
N SER A 83 -0.76 -13.39 10.98
CA SER A 83 -2.12 -13.71 11.44
C SER A 83 -2.51 -15.19 11.40
N ASP A 84 -1.64 -16.11 10.96
CA ASP A 84 -1.96 -17.55 10.89
C ASP A 84 -1.29 -18.43 11.96
N ASP A 85 -0.59 -17.85 12.93
CA ASP A 85 0.06 -18.63 14.00
C ASP A 85 -0.46 -18.30 15.41
N ARG A 86 -1.78 -18.47 15.58
CA ARG A 86 -2.37 -18.60 16.92
C ARG A 86 -2.82 -20.06 17.10
N PRO A 87 -2.05 -20.90 17.81
CA PRO A 87 -2.54 -22.23 18.17
C PRO A 87 -3.76 -22.05 19.07
N ALA A 88 -4.89 -22.63 18.66
CA ALA A 88 -6.09 -22.75 19.46
C ALA A 88 -5.82 -23.65 20.67
N ALA A 89 -5.31 -23.06 21.77
CA ALA A 89 -5.19 -23.73 23.05
C ALA A 89 -6.51 -23.63 23.83
N SER A 90 -7.33 -24.67 23.63
CA SER A 90 -8.31 -25.34 24.51
C SER A 90 -9.08 -24.58 25.62
N PRO A 91 -10.38 -24.89 25.80
CA PRO A 91 -11.24 -24.26 26.80
C PRO A 91 -10.86 -24.71 28.21
N ALA A 92 -10.65 -23.74 29.10
CA ALA A 92 -10.45 -23.99 30.52
C ALA A 92 -11.67 -24.70 31.10
N ARG A 93 -11.38 -25.85 31.70
CA ARG A 93 -12.29 -26.79 32.34
C ARG A 93 -13.23 -26.10 33.33
N HIS A 94 -14.51 -26.42 33.17
CA HIS A 94 -15.58 -26.21 34.13
C HIS A 94 -15.17 -26.86 35.47
N PHE A 95 -14.80 -26.05 36.47
CA PHE A 95 -14.55 -26.53 37.82
C PHE A 95 -15.90 -26.63 38.53
N GLY A 96 -16.40 -27.86 38.69
CA GLY A 96 -17.59 -28.15 39.48
C GLY A 96 -17.30 -27.92 40.96
N SER A 97 -18.09 -27.06 41.60
CA SER A 97 -18.16 -26.97 43.06
C SER A 97 -19.54 -27.43 43.49
N ARG A 98 -19.64 -28.71 43.84
CA ARG A 98 -20.80 -29.29 44.54
C ARG A 98 -20.31 -30.52 45.28
N GLU A 99 -20.12 -30.37 46.59
CA GLU A 99 -20.24 -31.43 47.60
C GLU A 99 -19.93 -30.85 48.99
N SER A 100 -20.97 -30.61 49.80
CA SER A 100 -20.87 -30.55 51.26
C SER A 100 -21.92 -31.51 51.82
N GLY A 101 -21.47 -32.72 52.14
CA GLY A 101 -22.24 -33.75 52.82
C GLY A 101 -22.01 -33.71 54.34
N THR A 102 -23.13 -33.74 55.06
CA THR A 102 -23.38 -34.54 56.28
C THR A 102 -22.37 -34.51 57.43
N ALA A 103 -22.77 -33.86 58.53
CA ALA A 103 -22.29 -34.18 59.88
C ALA A 103 -23.43 -34.80 60.71
N ARG A 104 -23.26 -36.07 61.09
CA ARG A 104 -23.90 -36.72 62.24
C ARG A 104 -22.76 -37.20 63.13
N VAL A 105 -22.73 -36.73 64.39
CA VAL A 105 -22.58 -37.53 65.62
C VAL A 105 -23.29 -36.75 66.72
#